data_AF-A0A7C3SB53-F1
#
_entry.id   AF-A0A7C3SB53-F1
#
_cell.length_a   1.000
_cell.length_b   1.000
_cell.length_c   1.000
_cell.angle_alpha   90.00
_cell.angle_beta   90.00
_cell.angle_gamma   90.00
#
_symmetry.space_group_name_H-M   'P 1'
#
loop_
_entity.id
_entity.type
_entity.pdbx_description
1 polymer ?
#
loop_
_entity_poly.entity_id
_entity_poly.type
_entity_poly.pdbx_seq_one_letter_code
_entity_poly.pdbx_strand_id
1 'polypeptide(L)'
;MGTLAEELQKQLVATLAPYMGKVSFGNLRFQTSEWTEGDRHYVNIAIVYETPGSSTNQLNITIDESEGILTFIDGEAERRTGDVNEAIRFVEEAVRSIPERRLERLRDMVRRWAGQGRSRAEVLAELNRLLRADLIGGTITHHELKATIQYCLQLFSTPSEERVESR
;
A
#
# COMPACT_ATOMS: atom_id res chain seq x y z
N MET A 1 -27.21 -17.73 -11.84
CA MET A 1 -25.78 -17.46 -12.12
C MET A 1 -25.51 -16.07 -11.59
N GLY A 2 -24.45 -15.89 -10.79
CA GLY A 2 -24.08 -14.57 -10.26
C GLY A 2 -23.45 -13.70 -11.35
N THR A 3 -23.32 -12.39 -11.10
CA THR A 3 -22.66 -11.47 -12.04
C THR A 3 -21.14 -11.66 -12.05
N LEU A 4 -20.43 -11.10 -13.02
CA LEU A 4 -18.96 -11.20 -13.08
C LEU A 4 -18.32 -10.55 -11.84
N ALA A 5 -18.88 -9.42 -11.38
CA ALA A 5 -18.42 -8.76 -10.17
C ALA A 5 -18.62 -9.62 -8.92
N GLU A 6 -19.74 -10.32 -8.78
CA GLU A 6 -19.99 -11.22 -7.65
C GLU A 6 -18.99 -12.38 -7.62
N GLU A 7 -18.69 -12.97 -8.78
CA GLU A 7 -17.69 -14.04 -8.91
C GLU A 7 -16.30 -13.53 -8.53
N LEU A 8 -15.87 -12.41 -9.11
CA LEU A 8 -14.58 -11.80 -8.82
C LEU A 8 -14.46 -11.45 -7.33
N GLN A 9 -15.48 -10.81 -6.75
CA GLN A 9 -15.49 -10.42 -5.35
C GLN A 9 -15.33 -11.62 -4.42
N LYS A 10 -16.08 -12.70 -4.67
CA LYS A 10 -16.00 -13.93 -3.87
C LYS A 10 -14.60 -14.52 -3.91
N GLN A 11 -13.98 -14.59 -5.09
CA GLN A 11 -12.64 -15.13 -5.23
C GLN A 11 -11.58 -14.21 -4.59
N LEU A 12 -11.68 -12.89 -4.77
CA LEU A 12 -10.80 -11.93 -4.11
C LEU A 12 -10.87 -12.04 -2.59
N VAL A 13 -12.07 -12.16 -2.01
CA VAL A 13 -12.24 -12.33 -0.56
C VAL A 13 -11.57 -13.62 -0.10
N ALA A 14 -11.77 -14.74 -0.81
CA ALA A 14 -11.15 -16.01 -0.45
C ALA A 14 -9.61 -15.96 -0.53
N THR A 15 -9.07 -15.39 -1.62
CA THR A 15 -7.62 -15.26 -1.84
C THR A 15 -6.97 -14.31 -0.84
N LEU A 16 -7.61 -13.19 -0.51
CA LEU A 16 -7.01 -12.16 0.32
C LEU A 16 -7.32 -12.29 1.81
N ALA A 17 -8.20 -13.22 2.22
CA ALA A 17 -8.53 -13.47 3.62
C ALA A 17 -7.30 -13.59 4.56
N PRO A 18 -6.18 -14.22 4.16
CA PRO A 18 -4.98 -14.27 5.00
C PRO A 18 -4.32 -12.92 5.29
N TYR A 19 -4.62 -11.87 4.51
CA TYR A 19 -4.01 -10.54 4.63
C TYR A 19 -4.95 -9.50 5.25
N MET A 20 -6.26 -9.72 5.14
CA MET A 20 -7.30 -8.78 5.59
C MET A 20 -7.16 -8.40 7.08
N GLY A 21 -7.39 -7.12 7.38
CA GLY A 21 -7.37 -6.59 8.75
C GLY A 21 -5.99 -6.54 9.43
N LYS A 22 -4.93 -7.07 8.81
CA LYS A 22 -3.59 -7.09 9.40
C LYS A 22 -2.87 -5.77 9.17
N VAL A 23 -2.28 -5.22 10.23
CA VAL A 23 -1.48 -3.98 10.17
C VAL A 23 -0.30 -4.10 9.20
N SER A 24 0.38 -5.26 9.15
CA SER A 24 1.49 -5.51 8.22
C SER A 24 1.09 -5.42 6.74
N PHE A 25 -0.21 -5.51 6.44
CA PHE A 25 -0.79 -5.35 5.11
C PHE A 25 -1.66 -4.08 5.02
N GLY A 26 -1.42 -3.11 5.91
CA GLY A 26 -2.09 -1.81 5.86
C GLY A 26 -3.57 -1.84 6.21
N ASN A 27 -4.01 -2.81 7.04
CA ASN A 27 -5.42 -2.99 7.38
C ASN A 27 -6.31 -3.12 6.12
N LEU A 28 -5.90 -4.06 5.25
CA LEU A 28 -6.52 -4.34 3.96
C LEU A 28 -8.04 -4.56 4.10
N ARG A 29 -8.81 -3.87 3.26
CA ARG A 29 -10.28 -3.93 3.20
C ARG A 29 -10.80 -3.71 1.79
N PHE A 30 -12.04 -4.11 1.54
CA PHE A 30 -12.72 -3.89 0.26
C PHE A 30 -13.71 -2.72 0.35
N GLN A 31 -13.89 -2.04 -0.77
CA GLN A 31 -14.99 -1.11 -1.01
C GLN A 31 -15.49 -1.33 -2.43
N THR A 32 -16.81 -1.49 -2.57
CA THR A 32 -17.45 -1.66 -3.89
C THR A 32 -18.29 -0.44 -4.20
N SER A 33 -18.28 -0.02 -5.46
CA SER A 33 -19.15 1.02 -6.00
C SER A 33 -19.68 0.59 -7.35
N GLU A 34 -20.92 0.95 -7.67
CA GLU A 34 -21.59 0.60 -8.92
C GLU A 34 -22.16 1.85 -9.57
N TRP A 35 -22.16 1.89 -10.90
CA TRP A 35 -22.77 2.97 -11.68
C TRP A 35 -23.16 2.49 -13.07
N THR A 36 -23.99 3.28 -13.74
CA THR A 36 -24.42 3.03 -15.12
C THR A 36 -23.97 4.19 -16.01
N GLU A 37 -23.54 3.88 -17.23
CA GLU A 37 -23.24 4.88 -18.27
C GLU A 37 -23.90 4.46 -19.59
N GLY A 38 -24.98 5.14 -19.97
CA GLY A 38 -25.85 4.68 -21.05
C GLY A 38 -26.47 3.32 -20.72
N ASP A 39 -26.31 2.35 -21.61
CA ASP A 39 -26.78 0.98 -21.43
C ASP A 39 -25.75 0.06 -20.73
N ARG A 40 -24.59 0.60 -20.33
CA ARG A 40 -23.52 -0.15 -19.67
C ARG A 40 -23.64 -0.08 -18.16
N HIS A 41 -23.41 -1.21 -17.50
CA HIS A 41 -23.37 -1.33 -16.05
C HIS A 41 -21.94 -1.64 -15.60
N TYR A 42 -21.42 -0.81 -14.70
CA TYR A 42 -20.07 -0.94 -14.18
C TYR A 42 -20.07 -1.17 -12.67
N VAL A 43 -19.13 -2.00 -12.24
CA VAL A 43 -18.81 -2.20 -10.83
C VAL A 43 -17.32 -1.91 -10.65
N ASN A 44 -16.95 -1.17 -9.62
CA ASN A 44 -15.55 -1.03 -9.22
C ASN A 44 -15.35 -1.70 -7.85
N ILE A 45 -14.37 -2.59 -7.79
CA ILE A 45 -13.91 -3.20 -6.54
C ILE A 45 -12.57 -2.54 -6.19
N ALA A 46 -12.60 -1.71 -5.15
CA ALA A 46 -11.43 -1.10 -4.57
C ALA A 46 -10.89 -1.95 -3.42
N ILE A 47 -9.61 -2.32 -3.50
CA ILE A 47 -8.84 -2.94 -2.43
C ILE A 47 -8.03 -1.83 -1.75
N VAL A 48 -8.44 -1.45 -0.55
CA VAL A 48 -7.91 -0.31 0.19
C VAL A 48 -6.94 -0.77 1.27
N TYR A 49 -5.79 -0.11 1.37
CA TYR A 49 -4.80 -0.33 2.42
C TYR A 49 -4.05 0.96 2.77
N GLU A 50 -3.38 0.96 3.91
CA GLU A 50 -2.64 2.11 4.41
C GLU A 50 -1.14 1.82 4.52
N THR A 51 -0.34 2.86 4.32
CA THR A 51 1.09 2.86 4.61
C THR A 51 1.41 3.87 5.71
N PRO A 52 2.52 3.69 6.46
CA PRO A 52 2.84 4.57 7.58
C PRO A 52 2.89 6.06 7.20
N GLY A 53 2.44 6.91 8.12
CA GLY A 53 2.26 8.34 7.88
C GLY A 53 0.90 8.70 7.26
N SER A 54 -0.14 7.90 7.56
CA SER A 54 -1.54 8.14 7.20
C SER A 54 -1.82 8.24 5.69
N SER A 55 -1.10 7.46 4.88
CA SER A 55 -1.33 7.42 3.44
C SER A 55 -2.28 6.27 3.09
N THR A 56 -3.44 6.60 2.53
CA THR A 56 -4.38 5.62 1.97
C THR A 56 -3.98 5.28 0.53
N ASN A 57 -3.98 4.00 0.20
CA ASN A 57 -3.62 3.45 -1.10
C ASN A 57 -4.76 2.53 -1.57
N GLN A 58 -4.93 2.42 -2.88
CA GLN A 58 -6.02 1.64 -3.47
C GLN A 58 -5.52 0.89 -4.70
N LEU A 59 -6.00 -0.35 -4.86
CA LEU A 59 -5.98 -1.07 -6.13
C LEU A 59 -7.43 -1.13 -6.61
N ASN A 60 -7.70 -0.74 -7.85
CA ASN A 60 -9.04 -0.73 -8.40
C ASN A 60 -9.14 -1.74 -9.53
N ILE A 61 -10.22 -2.53 -9.50
CA ILE A 61 -10.65 -3.33 -10.65
C ILE A 61 -12.03 -2.83 -11.05
N THR A 62 -12.11 -2.22 -12.22
CA THR A 62 -13.38 -1.85 -12.85
C THR A 62 -13.86 -3.02 -13.69
N ILE A 63 -15.10 -3.43 -13.48
CA ILE A 63 -15.80 -4.46 -14.22
C ILE A 63 -16.86 -3.77 -15.07
N ASP A 64 -16.81 -4.00 -16.38
CA ASP A 64 -17.94 -3.77 -17.27
C ASP A 64 -18.75 -5.07 -17.37
N GLU A 65 -19.92 -5.09 -16.74
CA GLU A 65 -20.81 -6.27 -16.71
C GLU A 65 -21.47 -6.51 -18.08
N SER A 66 -21.57 -5.49 -18.93
CA SER A 66 -22.17 -5.62 -20.26
C SER A 66 -21.21 -6.27 -21.26
N GLU A 67 -19.91 -5.97 -21.16
CA GLU A 67 -18.87 -6.56 -22.02
C GLU A 67 -18.14 -7.75 -21.38
N GLY A 68 -18.28 -7.95 -20.08
CA GLY A 68 -17.53 -8.97 -19.33
C GLY A 68 -16.04 -8.66 -19.25
N ILE A 69 -15.67 -7.37 -19.20
CA ILE A 69 -14.29 -6.90 -19.22
C ILE A 69 -13.88 -6.33 -17.87
N LEU A 70 -12.73 -6.77 -17.39
CA LEU A 70 -12.04 -6.30 -16.18
C LEU A 70 -10.92 -5.35 -16.59
N THR A 71 -10.85 -4.19 -15.94
CA THR A 71 -9.84 -3.16 -16.19
C THR A 71 -9.12 -2.78 -14.89
N PHE A 72 -7.80 -2.75 -14.91
CA PHE A 72 -6.97 -2.34 -13.77
C PHE A 72 -5.65 -1.70 -14.22
N ILE A 73 -4.99 -0.97 -13.32
CA ILE A 73 -3.71 -0.31 -13.59
C ILE A 73 -2.55 -1.17 -13.08
N ASP A 74 -1.70 -1.62 -13.99
CA ASP A 74 -0.49 -2.40 -13.72
C ASP A 74 0.75 -1.53 -14.00
N GLY A 75 1.35 -1.02 -12.92
CA GLY A 75 2.40 0.00 -13.03
C GLY A 75 1.85 1.32 -13.58
N GLU A 76 2.27 1.69 -14.78
CA GLU A 76 1.79 2.89 -15.50
C GLU A 76 0.84 2.54 -16.67
N ALA A 77 0.55 1.26 -16.88
CA ALA A 77 -0.27 0.79 -17.99
C ALA A 77 -1.67 0.38 -17.53
N GLU A 78 -2.68 0.71 -18.33
CA GLU A 78 -4.01 0.12 -18.20
C GLU A 78 -4.00 -1.28 -18.83
N ARG A 79 -4.50 -2.26 -18.08
CA ARG A 79 -4.70 -3.62 -18.55
C ARG A 79 -6.19 -3.94 -18.59
N ARG A 80 -6.62 -4.61 -19.67
CA ARG A 80 -7.99 -5.08 -19.88
C ARG A 80 -8.00 -6.57 -20.15
N THR A 81 -8.86 -7.32 -19.47
CA THR A 81 -8.94 -8.78 -19.60
C THR A 81 -10.34 -9.30 -19.32
N GLY A 82 -10.70 -10.46 -19.87
CA GLY A 82 -11.88 -11.22 -19.47
C GLY A 82 -11.55 -12.36 -18.49
N ASP A 83 -10.26 -12.60 -18.19
CA ASP A 83 -9.83 -13.64 -17.26
C ASP A 83 -9.82 -13.13 -15.81
N VAL A 84 -10.79 -13.62 -15.03
CA VAL A 84 -10.89 -13.38 -13.58
C VAL A 84 -9.61 -13.76 -12.84
N ASN A 85 -8.94 -14.85 -13.25
CA ASN A 85 -7.73 -15.30 -12.57
C ASN A 85 -6.56 -14.35 -12.79
N GLU A 86 -6.52 -13.67 -13.93
CA GLU A 86 -5.51 -12.66 -14.22
C GLU A 86 -5.65 -11.45 -13.28
N ALA A 87 -6.89 -10.95 -13.12
CA ALA A 87 -7.17 -9.86 -12.19
C ALA A 87 -6.84 -10.25 -10.73
N ILE A 88 -7.17 -11.48 -10.32
CA ILE A 88 -6.85 -11.98 -8.97
C ILE A 88 -5.34 -12.08 -8.75
N ARG A 89 -4.58 -12.65 -9.70
CA ARG A 89 -3.12 -12.75 -9.59
C ARG A 89 -2.48 -11.38 -9.45
N PHE A 90 -2.91 -10.42 -10.27
CA PHE A 90 -2.45 -9.03 -10.18
C PHE A 90 -2.66 -8.45 -8.77
N VAL A 91 -3.87 -8.59 -8.21
CA VAL A 91 -4.16 -8.07 -6.87
C VAL A 91 -3.37 -8.80 -5.79
N GLU A 92 -3.26 -10.13 -5.87
CA GLU A 92 -2.52 -10.91 -4.88
C GLU A 92 -1.02 -10.53 -4.86
N GLU A 93 -0.40 -10.41 -6.02
CA GLU A 93 1.00 -9.98 -6.15
C GLU A 93 1.21 -8.58 -5.57
N ALA A 94 0.31 -7.64 -5.90
CA ALA A 94 0.36 -6.29 -5.36
C ALA A 94 0.21 -6.29 -3.82
N VAL A 95 -0.73 -7.07 -3.26
CA VAL A 95 -0.95 -7.20 -1.81
C VAL A 95 0.24 -7.83 -1.09
N ARG A 96 0.86 -8.86 -1.68
CA ARG A 96 2.06 -9.50 -1.12
C ARG A 96 3.24 -8.53 -1.00
N SER A 97 3.32 -7.52 -1.87
CA SER A 97 4.37 -6.49 -1.83
C SER A 97 4.16 -5.40 -0.77
N ILE A 98 2.96 -5.31 -0.16
CA ILE A 98 2.63 -4.23 0.79
C ILE A 98 3.62 -4.12 1.95
N PRO A 99 4.04 -5.20 2.65
CA PRO A 99 4.98 -5.10 3.76
C PRO A 99 6.32 -4.43 3.37
N GLU A 100 6.85 -4.74 2.18
CA GLU A 100 8.09 -4.14 1.68
C GLU A 100 7.90 -2.66 1.36
N ARG A 101 6.80 -2.31 0.68
CA ARG A 101 6.44 -0.91 0.38
C ARG A 101 6.29 -0.07 1.65
N ARG A 102 5.68 -0.65 2.69
CA ARG A 102 5.52 0.00 4.00
C ARG A 102 6.87 0.29 4.65
N LEU A 103 7.79 -0.66 4.61
CA LEU A 103 9.14 -0.47 5.16
C LEU A 103 9.94 0.57 4.37
N GLU A 104 9.85 0.56 3.04
CA GLU A 104 10.53 1.55 2.21
C GLU A 104 10.00 2.96 2.47
N ARG A 105 8.68 3.12 2.63
CA ARG A 105 8.05 4.38 3.02
C ARG A 105 8.60 4.93 4.34
N LEU A 106 8.85 4.05 5.32
CA LEU A 106 9.46 4.44 6.59
C LEU A 106 10.91 4.90 6.42
N ARG A 107 11.69 4.22 5.59
CA ARG A 107 13.06 4.65 5.26
C ARG A 107 13.07 6.01 4.56
N ASP A 108 12.16 6.24 3.62
CA ASP A 108 11.97 7.55 2.98
C ASP A 108 11.63 8.66 3.97
N MET A 109 10.77 8.37 4.96
CA MET A 109 10.48 9.32 6.03
C MET A 109 11.74 9.66 6.84
N VAL A 110 12.52 8.66 7.23
CA VAL A 110 13.79 8.86 7.96
C VAL A 110 14.78 9.67 7.12
N ARG A 111 14.96 9.34 5.84
CA ARG A 111 15.82 10.10 4.92
C ARG A 111 15.40 11.56 4.82
N ARG A 112 14.09 11.82 4.63
CA ARG A 112 13.55 13.18 4.55
C ARG A 112 13.77 13.96 5.85
N TRP A 113 13.53 13.36 7.00
CA TRP A 113 13.77 14.00 8.29
C TRP A 113 15.25 14.31 8.55
N ALA A 114 16.15 13.39 8.19
CA ALA A 114 17.58 13.63 8.27
C ALA A 114 18.02 14.76 7.32
N GLY A 115 17.51 14.78 6.08
CA GLY A 115 17.76 15.85 5.11
C GLY A 115 17.22 17.22 5.54
N GLN A 116 16.22 17.25 6.43
CA GLN A 116 15.70 18.46 7.07
C GLN A 116 16.57 18.92 8.27
N GLY A 117 17.67 18.23 8.58
CA GLY A 117 18.56 18.56 9.69
C GLY A 117 18.08 18.06 11.06
N ARG A 118 17.07 17.19 11.12
CA ARG A 118 16.63 16.61 12.41
C ARG A 118 17.73 15.73 12.99
N SER A 119 17.94 15.84 14.28
CA SER A 119 18.86 14.96 15.02
C SER A 119 18.34 13.53 15.09
N ARG A 120 19.25 12.59 15.36
CA ARG A 120 18.92 11.19 15.61
C ARG A 120 17.86 11.02 16.71
N ALA A 121 17.95 11.80 17.79
CA ALA A 121 17.00 11.73 18.90
C ALA A 121 15.59 12.15 18.47
N GLU A 122 15.47 13.22 17.67
CA GLU A 122 14.20 13.70 17.15
C GLU A 122 13.57 12.68 16.18
N VAL A 123 14.36 12.07 15.29
CA VAL A 123 13.88 11.02 14.39
C VAL A 123 13.33 9.82 15.16
N LEU A 124 14.05 9.35 16.18
CA LEU A 124 13.60 8.24 17.02
C LEU A 124 12.31 8.58 17.80
N ALA A 125 12.17 9.82 18.26
CA ALA A 125 10.94 10.29 18.90
C ALA A 125 9.74 10.26 17.93
N GLU A 126 9.93 10.66 16.68
CA GLU A 126 8.86 10.58 15.66
C GLU A 126 8.48 9.15 15.30
N LEU A 127 9.46 8.23 15.18
CA LEU A 127 9.18 6.82 14.95
C LEU A 127 8.32 6.22 16.08
N ASN A 128 8.57 6.62 17.33
CA ASN A 128 7.74 6.19 18.46
C ASN A 128 6.31 6.77 18.38
N ARG A 129 6.11 7.95 17.79
CA ARG A 129 4.76 8.50 17.57
C ARG A 129 3.96 7.69 16.56
N LEU A 130 4.61 7.11 15.54
CA LEU A 130 3.94 6.26 14.54
C LEU A 130 3.34 4.98 15.12
N LEU A 131 3.73 4.55 16.33
CA LEU A 131 3.06 3.47 17.06
C LEU A 131 1.64 3.84 17.52
N ARG A 132 1.31 5.13 17.53
CA ARG A 132 0.04 5.68 18.01
C ARG A 132 -0.73 6.41 16.91
N ALA A 133 -0.50 6.06 15.65
CA ALA A 133 -1.18 6.69 14.52
C ALA A 133 -2.70 6.50 14.59
N ASP A 134 -3.45 7.51 14.14
CA ASP A 134 -4.92 7.52 14.19
C ASP A 134 -5.56 6.47 13.26
N LEU A 135 -4.88 6.14 12.16
CA LEU A 135 -5.31 5.08 11.24
C LEU A 135 -4.68 3.75 11.63
N ILE A 136 -5.50 2.70 11.78
CA ILE A 136 -5.06 1.36 12.20
C ILE A 136 -3.98 0.81 11.27
N GLY A 137 -4.17 0.91 9.95
CA GLY A 137 -3.16 0.48 8.98
C GLY A 137 -2.02 1.50 8.81
N GLY A 138 -2.20 2.74 9.26
CA GLY A 138 -1.14 3.75 9.37
C GLY A 138 -0.17 3.53 10.54
N THR A 139 -0.51 2.64 11.48
CA THR A 139 0.40 2.24 12.57
C THR A 139 1.54 1.37 12.04
N ILE A 140 2.67 1.41 12.73
CA ILE A 140 3.80 0.52 12.45
C ILE A 140 3.81 -0.67 13.41
N THR A 141 4.20 -1.82 12.90
CA THR A 141 4.46 -3.03 13.68
C THR A 141 5.78 -2.91 14.45
N HIS A 142 5.98 -3.76 15.46
CA HIS A 142 7.28 -3.85 16.15
C HIS A 142 8.43 -4.28 15.23
N HIS A 143 8.14 -5.09 14.21
CA HIS A 143 9.13 -5.49 13.21
C HIS A 143 9.58 -4.30 12.37
N GLU A 144 8.62 -3.53 11.84
CA GLU A 144 8.89 -2.31 11.10
C GLU A 144 9.66 -1.29 11.95
N LEU A 145 9.23 -1.06 13.20
CA LEU A 145 9.96 -0.16 14.11
C LEU A 145 11.42 -0.58 14.29
N LYS A 146 11.68 -1.86 14.58
CA LYS A 146 13.04 -2.37 14.76
C LYS A 146 13.88 -2.16 13.50
N ALA A 147 13.36 -2.55 12.34
CA ALA A 147 14.05 -2.41 11.06
C ALA A 147 14.34 -0.94 10.72
N THR A 148 13.40 -0.04 10.98
CA THR A 148 13.56 1.40 10.72
C THR A 148 14.53 2.05 11.72
N ILE A 149 14.56 1.63 12.99
CA ILE A 149 15.58 2.09 13.95
C ILE A 149 16.97 1.66 13.50
N GLN A 150 17.16 0.40 13.08
CA GLN A 150 18.44 -0.07 12.57
C GLN A 150 18.90 0.76 11.37
N TYR A 151 17.99 1.04 10.43
CA TYR A 151 18.27 1.93 9.30
C TYR A 151 18.65 3.35 9.73
N CYS A 152 17.90 3.93 10.69
CA CYS A 152 18.20 5.24 11.25
C CYS A 152 19.62 5.27 11.87
N LEU A 153 19.98 4.28 12.68
CA LEU A 153 21.30 4.22 13.30
C LEU A 153 22.42 4.16 12.26
N GLN A 154 22.24 3.37 11.19
CA GLN A 154 23.19 3.30 10.09
C GLN A 154 23.35 4.66 9.40
N LEU A 155 22.24 5.30 9.04
CA LEU A 155 22.23 6.59 8.34
C LEU A 155 22.98 7.69 9.10
N PHE A 156 22.80 7.78 10.42
CA PHE A 156 23.45 8.79 11.27
C PHE A 156 24.86 8.40 11.74
N SER A 157 25.29 7.16 11.52
CA SER A 157 26.65 6.70 11.86
C SER A 157 27.63 6.84 10.70
N THR A 158 27.13 7.01 9.46
CA THR A 158 27.97 7.34 8.32
C THR A 158 28.53 8.75 8.50
N PRO A 159 29.87 8.92 8.60
CA PRO A 159 30.46 10.25 8.67
C PRO A 159 30.08 11.05 7.42
N SER A 160 29.76 12.32 7.62
CA SER A 160 29.50 13.28 6.53
C SER A 160 30.81 13.55 5.76
N GLU A 161 31.22 12.64 4.88
CA GLU A 161 32.29 12.88 3.91
C GLU A 161 31.78 13.84 2.83
N GLU A 162 31.61 15.13 3.17
CA GLU A 162 31.61 16.29 2.28
C GLU A 162 31.34 17.58 3.08
N ARG A 163 32.28 17.94 3.94
CA ARG A 163 32.54 19.34 4.35
C ARG A 163 34.04 19.56 4.43
N VAL A 164 34.74 19.31 3.32
CA VAL A 164 36.13 19.73 3.15
C VAL A 164 36.14 21.02 2.34
N GLU A 165 36.25 22.12 3.10
CA GLU A 165 37.03 23.33 2.83
C GLU A 165 36.83 24.05 1.49
N SER A 166 36.00 25.10 1.52
CA SER A 166 36.32 26.33 0.80
C SER A 166 37.31 27.13 1.66
N ARG A 167 38.56 27.21 1.21
CA ARG A 167 39.51 28.27 1.56
C ARG A 167 40.02 28.91 0.28
#